data_AF-A0A0C2C8P2-F1
#
_entry.id   AF-A0A0C2C8P2-F1
#
_cell.length_a   1.000
_cell.length_b   1.000
_cell.length_c   1.000
_cell.angle_alpha   90.00
_cell.angle_beta   90.00
_cell.angle_gamma   90.00
#
_symmetry.space_group_name_H-M   'P 1'
#
loop_
_entity.id
_entity.type
_entity.pdbx_description
1 polymer ?
#
loop_
_entity_poly.entity_id
_entity_poly.type
_entity_poly.pdbx_seq_one_letter_code
_entity_poly.pdbx_strand_id
1 'polypeptide(L)' 'MNYILEVLFAESTCPKNKSITLAKMTKYCRQKQGGSKALYKVEIYERPWENFEQFTVTKIRDVTAGKCASN' A
#
# COMPACT_ATOMS: atom_id res chain seq x y z
N MET A 1 -2.34 -17.30 -13.54
CA MET A 1 -3.34 -16.21 -13.51
C MET A 1 -2.57 -14.90 -13.36
N ASN A 2 -3.10 -13.79 -13.87
CA ASN A 2 -2.45 -12.48 -13.80
C ASN A 2 -3.47 -11.43 -13.35
N TYR A 3 -3.18 -10.72 -12.27
CA TYR A 3 -4.02 -9.64 -11.74
C TYR A 3 -3.26 -8.32 -11.79
N ILE A 4 -3.95 -7.27 -12.20
CA ILE A 4 -3.44 -5.90 -12.17
C ILE A 4 -4.31 -5.11 -11.21
N LEU A 5 -3.67 -4.57 -10.17
CA LEU A 5 -4.32 -3.75 -9.15
C LEU A 5 -3.78 -2.33 -9.21
N GLU A 6 -4.66 -1.34 -9.15
CA GLU A 6 -4.29 0.03 -8.79
C GLU A 6 -4.54 0.25 -7.31
N VAL A 7 -3.48 0.51 -6.56
CA VAL A 7 -3.50 0.58 -5.10
C VAL A 7 -3.14 1.99 -4.65
N LEU A 8 -4.06 2.64 -3.96
CA LEU A 8 -3.78 3.90 -3.26
C LEU A 8 -3.11 3.60 -1.92
N PHE A 9 -1.83 3.96 -1.82
CA PHE A 9 -1.02 3.80 -0.62
C PHE A 9 -0.98 5.10 0.20
N ALA A 10 -0.97 4.97 1.52
CA ALA A 10 -0.73 6.09 2.44
C ALA A 10 0.23 5.70 3.57
N GLU A 11 1.18 6.58 3.87
CA GLU A 11 2.13 6.42 4.97
C GLU A 11 1.38 6.27 6.30
N SER A 12 1.74 5.24 7.07
CA SER A 12 1.19 4.99 8.40
C SER A 12 2.10 5.55 9.49
N THR A 13 1.57 5.66 10.71
CA THR A 13 2.35 6.01 11.91
C THR A 13 3.25 4.87 12.40
N CYS A 14 3.13 3.67 11.83
CA CYS A 14 3.89 2.50 12.26
C CYS A 14 5.25 2.38 11.56
N PRO A 15 6.33 2.04 12.30
CA PRO A 15 7.63 1.76 11.71
C PRO A 15 7.64 0.40 11.00
N LYS A 16 8.35 0.29 9.88
CA LYS A 16 8.47 -0.96 9.09
C LYS A 16 9.23 -2.08 9.82
N ASN A 17 10.23 -1.72 10.64
CA ASN A 17 11.20 -2.69 11.19
C ASN A 17 10.86 -3.19 12.61
N LYS A 18 9.60 -3.06 13.04
CA LYS A 18 9.15 -3.62 14.32
C LYS A 18 8.20 -4.77 14.05
N SER A 19 8.46 -5.92 14.68
CA SER A 19 7.51 -7.02 14.70
C SER A 19 6.22 -6.53 15.36
N ILE A 20 5.20 -6.33 14.54
CA ILE A 20 3.86 -5.91 14.96
C ILE A 20 2.90 -7.01 14.54
N THR A 21 2.07 -7.47 15.45
CA THR A 21 1.03 -8.45 15.12
C THR A 21 -0.01 -7.81 14.21
N LEU A 22 -0.70 -8.60 13.40
CA LEU A 22 -1.77 -8.10 12.53
C LEU A 22 -2.83 -7.31 13.33
N ALA A 23 -3.22 -7.82 14.50
CA ALA A 23 -4.15 -7.15 15.40
C ALA A 23 -3.66 -5.76 15.85
N LYS A 24 -2.36 -5.62 16.15
CA LYS A 24 -1.75 -4.32 16.47
C LYS A 24 -1.66 -3.43 15.23
N MET A 25 -1.39 -3.99 14.06
CA MET A 25 -1.33 -3.25 12.81
C MET A 25 -2.68 -2.59 12.48
N THR A 26 -3.76 -3.37 12.51
CA THR A 26 -5.13 -2.88 12.23
C THR A 26 -5.58 -1.85 13.26
N LYS A 27 -5.20 -2.02 14.53
CA LYS A 27 -5.62 -1.12 15.61
C LYS A 27 -4.85 0.21 15.61
N TYR A 28 -3.53 0.15 15.41
CA TYR A 28 -2.61 1.27 15.70
C TYR A 28 -1.95 1.90 14.47
N CYS A 29 -1.86 1.22 13.32
CA CYS A 29 -1.25 1.79 12.12
C CYS A 29 -2.26 2.66 11.37
N ARG A 30 -2.50 3.84 11.95
CA ARG A 30 -3.34 4.87 11.35
C ARG A 30 -2.55 5.63 10.29
N GLN A 31 -3.27 6.21 9.34
CA GLN A 31 -2.68 7.11 8.36
C GLN A 31 -2.01 8.28 9.07
N LYS A 32 -0.75 8.56 8.73
CA LYS A 32 -0.02 9.71 9.26
C LYS A 32 -0.57 11.00 8.64
N GLN A 33 -0.88 11.99 9.47
CA GLN A 33 -1.27 13.32 8.99
C GLN A 33 -0.09 13.98 8.29
N GLY A 34 -0.33 14.56 7.10
CA GLY A 34 0.74 15.10 6.25
C GLY A 34 1.72 14.06 5.70
N GLY A 35 1.46 12.77 5.92
CA GLY A 35 2.29 11.69 5.41
C GLY A 35 2.16 11.50 3.90
N SER A 36 3.13 10.78 3.33
CA SER A 36 3.18 10.55 1.89
C SER A 36 2.00 9.70 1.41
N LYS A 37 1.44 10.02 0.24
CA LYS A 37 0.48 9.18 -0.47
C LYS A 37 0.94 8.97 -1.90
N ALA A 38 0.70 7.80 -2.45
CA ALA A 38 1.05 7.49 -3.83
C ALA A 38 0.12 6.42 -4.39
N LEU A 39 -0.09 6.45 -5.71
CA LEU A 39 -0.81 5.43 -6.45
C LEU A 39 0.21 4.46 -7.06
N TYR A 40 0.00 3.16 -6.85
CA TYR A 40 0.86 2.11 -7.36
C TYR A 40 0.07 1.18 -8.27
N LYS A 41 0.74 0.68 -9.32
CA LYS A 41 0.32 -0.51 -10.06
C LYS A 41 0.99 -1.72 -9.41
N VAL A 42 0.20 -2.73 -9.08
CA VAL A 42 0.70 -4.02 -8.58
C VAL A 42 0.24 -5.09 -9.55
N GLU A 43 1.19 -5.77 -10.17
CA GLU A 43 0.95 -6.92 -11.04
C GLU A 43 1.28 -8.19 -10.25
N ILE A 44 0.32 -9.09 -10.14
CA ILE A 44 0.43 -10.37 -9.44
C ILE A 44 0.34 -11.45 -10.49
N TYR A 45 1.44 -12.17 -10.70
CA TYR A 45 1.49 -13.33 -11.59
C TYR A 45 1.63 -14.60 -10.77
N GLU A 46 0.57 -15.42 -10.77
CA GLU A 46 0.52 -16.66 -10.01
C GLU A 46 0.40 -17.89 -10.92
N ARG A 47 1.06 -18.97 -10.54
CA ARG A 47 0.87 -20.31 -11.12
C ARG A 47 0.73 -21.29 -9.96
N PRO A 48 -0.49 -21.48 -9.42
CA PRO A 48 -0.70 -22.29 -8.22
C PRO A 48 -0.22 -23.74 -8.38
N TRP A 49 -0.34 -24.30 -9.58
CA TRP A 49 0.14 -25.65 -9.92
C TRP A 49 1.67 -25.80 -9.87
N GLU A 50 2.41 -24.69 -9.87
CA GLU A 50 3.87 -24.65 -9.72
C GLU A 50 4.30 -24.07 -8.37
N ASN A 51 3.37 -23.76 -7.46
CA ASN A 51 3.62 -23.02 -6.22
C ASN A 51 4.43 -21.73 -6.48
N PHE A 52 4.07 -21.01 -7.54
CA PHE A 52 4.78 -19.82 -8.01
C PHE A 52 3.91 -18.58 -7.87
N GLU A 53 4.50 -17.52 -7.30
CA GLU A 53 3.90 -16.19 -7.21
C GLU A 53 4.99 -15.13 -7.41
N GLN A 54 4.72 -14.15 -8.27
CA GLN A 54 5.60 -13.01 -8.51
C GLN A 54 4.82 -11.71 -8.44
N PHE A 55 5.38 -10.76 -7.70
CA PHE A 55 4.83 -9.40 -7.55
C PHE A 55 5.71 -8.40 -8.29
N THR A 56 5.11 -7.60 -9.16
CA THR A 56 5.77 -6.45 -9.78
C THR A 56 5.06 -5.18 -9.32
N VAL A 57 5.78 -4.30 -8.62
CA VAL A 57 5.22 -3.07 -8.04
C VAL A 57 5.83 -1.86 -8.74
N THR A 58 5.00 -1.06 -9.39
CA THR A 58 5.41 0.15 -10.09
C THR A 58 4.71 1.36 -9.50
N LYS A 59 5.46 2.38 -9.09
CA LYS A 59 4.89 3.65 -8.65
C LYS A 59 4.34 4.39 -9.86
N ILE A 60 3.04 4.71 -9.87
CA ILE A 60 2.43 5.51 -10.93
C ILE A 60 2.71 6.98 -10.67
N ARG A 61 2.31 7.48 -9.50
CA ARG A 61 2.51 8.89 -9.12
C ARG A 61 2.37 9.11 -7.62
N ASP A 62 2.96 10.19 -7.13
CA ASP A 62 2.59 10.74 -5.83
C ASP A 62 1.17 11.34 -5.88
N VAL A 63 0.49 11.26 -4.74
CA VAL A 63 -0.83 11.85 -4.53
C VAL A 63 -0.64 12.93 -3.49
N THR A 64 -0.86 14.18 -3.88
CA THR A 64 -0.85 15.28 -2.92
C THR A 64 -1.93 15.03 -1.88
N ALA A 65 -1.59 15.24 -0.61
CA ALA A 65 -2.61 15.34 0.42
C ALA A 65 -3.46 16.56 0.03
N GLY A 66 -4.64 16.30 -0.55
CA GLY A 66 -5.56 17.38 -0.88
C GLY A 66 -5.77 18.21 0.37
N LYS A 67 -5.46 19.51 0.30
CA LYS A 67 -6.12 20.46 1.18
C LYS A 67 -7.61 20.20 0.93
N CYS A 68 -8.35 19.72 1.92
CA CYS A 68 -9.80 19.91 1.87
C CYS A 68 -9.96 21.41 1.64
N ALA A 69 -10.47 21.81 0.47
CA ALA A 69 -10.90 23.18 0.28
C ALA A 69 -11.98 23.41 1.35
N SER A 70 -11.58 24.08 2.42
CA SER A 70 -12.50 24.68 3.37
C SER A 70 -13.20 25.79 2.60
N ASN A 71 -14.33 25.44 1.98
CA ASN A 71 -15.35 26.42 1.65
C ASN A 71 -16.10 26.78 2.92
#